data_AF-A0A538IAH7-F1
#
_entry.id   AF-A0A538IAH7-F1
#
_cell.length_a   1.000
_cell.length_b   1.000
_cell.length_c   1.000
_cell.angle_alpha   90.00
_cell.angle_beta   90.00
_cell.angle_gamma   90.00
#
_symmetry.space_group_name_H-M   'P 1'
#
loop_
_entity.id
_entity.type
_entity.pdbx_description
1 polymer ?
#
loop_
_entity_poly.entity_id
_entity_poly.type
_entity_poly.pdbx_seq_one_letter_code
_entity_poly.pdbx_strand_id
1 'polypeptide(L)'
;MNQVESKLCTLHLADGRREPCTRERCTFWENGGAVVAGDCLIERLGLDVRDGDLARYLLEVRERVEQARNRAEAEAAHREFAHRLGRDV
;
A
#
# COMPACT_ATOMS: atom_id res chain seq x y z
N MET A 1 17.90 16.85 -13.79
CA MET A 1 17.25 15.58 -13.40
C MET A 1 16.95 15.69 -11.91
N ASN A 2 15.72 16.06 -11.53
CA ASN A 2 15.35 16.21 -10.12
C ASN A 2 15.33 14.84 -9.46
N GLN A 3 16.21 14.63 -8.48
CA GLN A 3 16.08 13.54 -7.52
C GLN A 3 14.74 13.73 -6.81
N VAL A 4 13.75 12.92 -7.16
CA VAL A 4 12.55 12.77 -6.34
C VAL A 4 13.03 12.10 -5.07
N GLU A 5 13.27 12.86 -4.00
CA GLU A 5 13.51 12.28 -2.69
C GLU A 5 12.36 11.31 -2.38
N SER A 6 12.71 10.03 -2.28
CA SER A 6 11.75 8.99 -1.99
C SER A 6 11.24 9.18 -0.56
N LYS A 7 10.07 9.81 -0.42
CA LYS A 7 9.35 9.94 0.87
C LYS A 7 9.36 8.58 1.57
N LEU A 8 9.80 8.54 2.83
CA LEU A 8 9.82 7.33 3.64
C LEU A 8 8.42 7.02 4.18
N CYS A 9 8.15 5.75 4.45
CA CYS A 9 6.89 5.30 5.05
C CYS A 9 6.85 5.65 6.54
N THR A 10 5.85 6.43 6.96
CA THR A 10 5.65 6.90 8.34
C THR A 10 5.54 5.75 9.34
N LEU A 11 4.83 4.67 8.97
CA LEU A 11 4.66 3.50 9.84
C LEU A 11 5.96 2.72 10.04
N HIS A 12 6.75 2.53 8.97
CA HIS A 12 8.05 1.88 9.11
C HIS A 12 9.05 2.74 9.86
N LEU A 13 9.01 4.05 9.65
CA LEU A 13 9.83 4.99 10.43
C LEU A 13 9.55 4.90 11.92
N ALA A 14 8.28 4.75 12.31
CA ALA A 14 7.88 4.54 13.69
C ALA A 14 8.43 3.21 14.28
N ASP A 15 8.51 2.15 13.46
CA ASP A 15 9.13 0.86 13.80
C ASP A 15 10.68 0.88 13.67
N GLY A 16 11.29 2.05 13.47
CA GLY A 16 12.74 2.21 13.30
C GLY A 16 13.29 1.73 11.94
N ARG A 17 12.42 1.35 11.00
CA ARG A 17 12.78 0.92 9.65
C ARG A 17 12.71 2.08 8.66
N ARG A 18 13.64 2.12 7.71
CA ARG A 18 13.66 3.13 6.65
C ARG A 18 13.26 2.51 5.33
N GLU A 19 11.95 2.44 5.09
CA GLU A 19 11.40 1.92 3.84
C GLU A 19 10.78 3.06 2.99
N PRO A 20 10.95 3.03 1.66
CA PRO A 20 10.33 4.01 0.77
C PRO A 20 8.81 3.84 0.74
N CYS A 21 8.08 4.95 0.63
CA CYS A 21 6.63 4.94 0.49
C CYS A 21 6.21 4.38 -0.87
N THR A 22 5.34 3.37 -0.85
CA THR A 22 4.82 2.69 -2.05
C THR A 22 3.63 3.43 -2.71
N ARG A 23 3.19 4.56 -2.14
CA ARG A 23 2.14 5.46 -2.65
C ARG A 23 0.88 4.69 -3.06
N GLU A 24 0.43 4.79 -4.30
CA GLU A 24 -0.78 4.18 -4.84
C GLU A 24 -0.89 2.66 -4.64
N ARG A 25 0.23 1.98 -4.35
CA ARG A 25 0.23 0.55 -4.00
C ARG A 25 -0.07 0.29 -2.51
N CYS A 26 0.12 1.26 -1.64
CA CYS A 26 -0.15 1.16 -0.21
C CYS A 26 -1.65 1.12 0.07
N THR A 27 -2.09 0.21 0.95
CA THR A 27 -3.49 0.14 1.42
C THR A 27 -4.00 1.45 2.03
N PHE A 28 -3.13 2.24 2.65
CA PHE A 28 -3.50 3.51 3.30
C PHE A 28 -3.35 4.74 2.41
N TRP A 29 -3.04 4.56 1.13
CA TRP A 29 -2.96 5.67 0.20
C TRP A 29 -4.35 6.08 -0.26
N GLU A 30 -4.67 7.35 -0.05
CA GLU A 30 -5.87 7.95 -0.63
C GLU A 30 -5.50 8.55 -1.97
N ASN A 31 -6.12 8.01 -3.03
CA ASN A 31 -5.98 8.57 -4.36
C ASN A 31 -6.53 9.99 -4.36
N GLY A 32 -5.72 10.91 -4.87
CA GLY A 32 -6.13 12.28 -5.12
C GLY A 32 -7.14 12.38 -6.27
N GLY A 33 -7.67 13.58 -6.46
CA GLY A 33 -8.55 13.93 -7.58
C GLY A 33 -7.86 14.88 -8.56
N ALA A 34 -8.61 15.37 -9.55
CA ALA A 34 -8.10 16.29 -10.58
C ALA A 34 -7.41 17.56 -10.04
N VAL A 35 -7.70 17.94 -8.78
CA VAL A 35 -7.18 19.15 -8.14
C VAL A 35 -6.53 18.88 -6.77
N VAL A 36 -6.49 17.64 -6.31
CA VAL A 36 -5.94 17.27 -4.99
C VAL A 36 -4.92 16.16 -5.19
N ALA A 37 -3.70 16.34 -4.70
CA ALA A 37 -2.69 15.29 -4.73
C ALA A 37 -3.10 14.12 -3.82
N GLY A 38 -2.73 12.89 -4.20
CA GLY A 38 -2.91 11.74 -3.32
C GLY A 38 -2.04 11.88 -2.06
N ASP A 39 -2.51 11.32 -0.96
CA ASP A 39 -1.82 11.44 0.32
C ASP A 39 -1.96 10.19 1.19
N CYS A 40 -1.10 10.10 2.20
CA CYS A 40 -1.14 9.05 3.20
C CYS A 40 -2.25 9.33 4.21
N LEU A 41 -3.25 8.44 4.29
CA LEU A 41 -4.35 8.56 5.26
C LEU A 41 -3.85 8.70 6.70
N ILE A 42 -2.80 7.97 7.06
CA ILE A 42 -2.21 7.98 8.41
C ILE A 42 -1.69 9.38 8.78
N GLU A 43 -1.02 10.04 7.84
CA GLU A 43 -0.49 11.39 8.04
C GLU A 43 -1.61 12.43 8.03
N ARG A 44 -2.58 12.30 7.12
CA ARG A 44 -3.74 13.20 7.03
C ARG A 44 -4.60 13.17 8.29
N LEU A 45 -4.79 11.99 8.89
CA LEU A 45 -5.52 11.82 10.14
C LEU A 45 -4.69 12.23 11.37
N GLY A 46 -3.39 12.49 11.21
CA GLY A 46 -2.51 12.86 12.31
C GLY A 46 -2.41 11.79 13.40
N LEU A 47 -2.48 10.51 13.01
CA LEU A 47 -2.41 9.40 13.97
C LEU A 47 -1.06 9.39 14.68
N ASP A 48 -1.06 9.23 16.01
CA ASP A 48 0.17 9.18 16.80
C ASP A 48 0.85 7.81 16.66
N VAL A 49 1.55 7.63 15.54
CA VAL A 49 2.29 6.40 15.25
C VAL A 49 3.55 6.24 16.11
N ARG A 50 3.85 7.17 17.03
CA ARG A 50 4.92 6.96 18.03
C ARG A 50 4.52 5.90 19.07
N ASP A 51 3.23 5.63 19.21
CA ASP A 51 2.75 4.43 19.87
C ASP A 51 3.13 3.21 19.03
N GLY A 52 4.11 2.45 19.51
CA GLY A 52 4.65 1.29 18.81
C GLY A 52 3.61 0.17 18.61
N ASP A 53 2.63 0.04 19.51
CA ASP A 53 1.57 -0.97 19.36
C ASP A 53 0.59 -0.57 18.26
N LEU A 54 0.23 0.72 18.18
CA LEU A 54 -0.58 1.24 17.09
C LEU A 54 0.13 1.11 15.74
N ALA A 55 1.42 1.51 15.67
CA ALA A 55 2.20 1.41 14.44
C ALA A 55 2.30 -0.03 13.94
N ARG A 56 2.58 -0.97 14.85
CA ARG A 56 2.63 -2.41 14.56
C ARG A 56 1.28 -2.94 14.08
N TYR A 57 0.19 -2.60 14.78
CA TYR A 57 -1.16 -2.99 14.35
C TYR A 57 -1.49 -2.49 12.94
N LEU A 58 -1.19 -1.22 12.64
CA LEU A 58 -1.45 -0.66 11.31
C LEU A 58 -0.59 -1.33 10.22
N LEU A 59 0.66 -1.68 10.53
CA LEU A 59 1.51 -2.45 9.62
C LEU A 59 0.95 -3.85 9.35
N GLU A 60 0.50 -4.55 10.38
CA GLU A 60 -0.14 -5.87 10.25
C GLU A 60 -1.43 -5.79 9.41
N VAL A 61 -2.26 -4.76 9.62
CA VAL A 61 -3.46 -4.50 8.81
C VAL A 61 -3.06 -4.23 7.35
N ARG A 62 -2.04 -3.40 7.12
CA ARG A 62 -1.55 -3.09 5.76
C ARG A 62 -1.16 -4.37 5.03
N GLU A 63 -0.32 -5.18 5.66
CA GLU A 63 0.19 -6.43 5.09
C GLU A 63 -0.94 -7.40 4.74
N ARG A 64 -1.89 -7.60 5.66
CA ARG A 64 -3.03 -8.50 5.43
C ARG A 64 -3.88 -8.09 4.23
N VAL A 65 -4.15 -6.79 4.08
CA VAL A 65 -4.94 -6.28 2.96
C VAL A 65 -4.16 -6.39 1.65
N GLU A 66 -2.87 -6.06 1.65
CA GLU A 66 -2.02 -6.16 0.46
C GLU A 66 -1.86 -7.61 -0.01
N GLN A 67 -1.68 -8.55 0.91
CA GLN A 67 -1.63 -9.99 0.61
C GLN A 67 -2.95 -10.47 -0.01
N ALA A 68 -4.09 -10.07 0.56
CA ALA A 68 -5.41 -10.43 0.02
C ALA A 68 -5.61 -9.89 -1.41
N ARG A 69 -5.22 -8.62 -1.66
CA ARG A 69 -5.29 -8.01 -2.99
C ARG A 69 -4.40 -8.76 -3.99
N ASN A 70 -3.15 -9.04 -3.63
CA ASN A 70 -2.20 -9.75 -4.50
C ASN A 70 -2.71 -11.15 -4.88
N ARG A 71 -3.33 -11.87 -3.93
CA ARG A 71 -3.93 -13.17 -4.21
C ARG A 71 -5.09 -13.05 -5.20
N ALA A 72 -5.99 -12.09 -4.99
CA ALA A 72 -7.11 -11.86 -5.90
C ALA A 72 -6.64 -11.48 -7.33
N GLU A 73 -5.59 -10.66 -7.43
CA GLU A 73 -4.94 -10.31 -8.70
C GLU A 73 -4.33 -11.53 -9.39
N ALA A 74 -3.63 -12.39 -8.64
CA ALA A 74 -3.05 -13.62 -9.17
C ALA A 74 -4.13 -14.59 -9.70
N GLU A 75 -5.22 -14.76 -8.95
CA GLU A 75 -6.36 -15.59 -9.39
C GLU A 75 -7.01 -15.02 -10.65
N ALA A 76 -7.19 -13.69 -10.73
CA ALA A 76 -7.73 -13.03 -11.93
C ALA A 76 -6.81 -13.21 -13.15
N ALA A 77 -5.50 -13.02 -12.97
CA ALA A 77 -4.51 -13.23 -14.02
C ALA A 77 -4.48 -14.68 -14.51
N HIS A 78 -4.61 -15.65 -13.60
CA HIS A 78 -4.67 -17.06 -13.96
C HIS A 78 -5.92 -17.40 -14.76
N ARG A 79 -7.10 -16.89 -14.37
CA ARG A 79 -8.35 -17.06 -15.12
C ARG A 79 -8.25 -16.47 -16.53
N GLU A 80 -7.74 -15.25 -16.65
CA GLU A 80 -7.54 -14.59 -17.94
C GLU A 80 -6.59 -15.40 -18.84
N PHE A 81 -5.51 -15.94 -18.27
CA PHE A 81 -4.57 -16.79 -19.00
C PHE A 81 -5.23 -18.10 -19.47
N ALA A 82 -6.00 -18.78 -18.61
CA ALA A 82 -6.71 -20.00 -18.97
C ALA A 82 -7.75 -19.75 -20.08
N HIS A 83 -8.51 -18.65 -19.96
CA HIS A 83 -9.48 -18.21 -20.96
C HIS A 83 -8.84 -17.98 -22.33
N ARG A 84 -7.72 -17.24 -22.39
CA ARG A 84 -6.98 -16.98 -23.65
C ARG A 84 -6.42 -18.24 -24.31
N LEU A 85 -6.15 -19.29 -23.53
CA LEU A 85 -5.69 -20.57 -24.06
C LEU A 85 -6.83 -21.51 -24.50
N GLY A 86 -8.10 -21.08 -24.39
CA GLY A 86 -9.26 -21.92 -24.66
C GLY A 86 -9.37 -23.11 -23.70
N ARG A 87 -8.82 -22.97 -22.50
CA ARG A 87 -8.79 -24.00 -21.44
C ARG A 87 -9.73 -23.66 -20.29
N ASP A 88 -10.84 -22.98 -20.57
CA ASP A 88 -11.84 -22.68 -19.53
C ASP A 88 -12.24 -23.98 -18.80
N VAL A 89 -12.09 -23.96 -17.47
CA VAL A 89 -12.53 -24.99 -16.52
C VAL A 89 -13.78 -24.47 -15.82
#